data_AF-A0A1Q7HB24-F1
#
_entry.id   AF-A0A1Q7HB24-F1
#
_cell.length_a   1.000
_cell.length_b   1.000
_cell.length_c   1.000
_cell.angle_alpha   90.00
_cell.angle_beta   90.00
_cell.angle_gamma   90.00
#
_symmetry.space_group_name_H-M   'P 1'
#
loop_
_entity.id
_entity.type
_entity.pdbx_description
1 polymer ?
#
loop_
_entity_poly.entity_id
_entity_poly.type
_entity_poly.pdbx_seq_one_letter_code
_entity_poly.pdbx_strand_id
1 'polypeptide(L)'
;MKLAVTEDTPAVKTYEESLWADLPEAKSGAIQMSLDLLDALHRRWMAFLRALPERDFNKAFMHPEWGRVPLDEAIGMYAWHCRHHAAHIENALAAARA
;
A
#
# COMPACT_ATOMS: atom_id res chain seq x y z
N MET A 1 -3.18 -8.02 2.94
CA MET A 1 -4.23 -8.03 3.99
C MET A 1 -5.26 -9.13 3.82
N LYS A 2 -5.99 -9.23 2.69
CA LYS A 2 -6.96 -10.32 2.51
C LYS A 2 -6.36 -11.71 2.71
N LEU A 3 -5.17 -11.96 2.15
CA LEU A 3 -4.39 -13.18 2.36
C LEU A 3 -4.24 -13.52 3.86
N ALA A 4 -3.76 -12.56 4.66
CA ALA A 4 -3.63 -12.70 6.12
C ALA A 4 -4.96 -12.92 6.87
N VAL A 5 -6.09 -12.45 6.31
CA VAL A 5 -7.41 -12.69 6.91
C VAL A 5 -7.93 -14.10 6.60
N THR A 6 -7.54 -14.67 5.46
CA THR A 6 -8.07 -15.94 4.95
C THR A 6 -7.18 -17.14 5.23
N GLU A 7 -5.93 -16.93 5.63
CA GLU A 7 -4.92 -17.97 5.85
C GLU A 7 -4.22 -17.78 7.19
N ASP A 8 -3.60 -18.85 7.72
CA ASP A 8 -2.85 -18.78 8.97
C ASP A 8 -1.43 -18.25 8.71
N THR A 9 -1.21 -16.99 9.08
CA THR A 9 0.08 -16.28 9.03
C THR A 9 0.88 -16.55 7.73
N PRO A 10 0.27 -16.32 6.54
CA PRO A 10 0.87 -16.71 5.28
C PRO A 10 2.12 -15.89 4.96
N ALA A 11 3.08 -16.49 4.27
CA ALA A 11 4.22 -15.76 3.71
C ALA A 11 3.76 -14.86 2.56
N VAL A 12 4.25 -13.62 2.52
CA VAL A 12 4.03 -12.70 1.38
C VAL A 12 5.25 -12.67 0.47
N LYS A 13 4.99 -12.48 -0.82
CA LYS A 13 6.03 -12.26 -1.81
C LYS A 13 6.44 -10.79 -1.83
N THR A 14 7.74 -10.53 -1.70
CA THR A 14 8.33 -9.21 -1.91
C THR A 14 8.55 -8.94 -3.39
N TYR A 15 8.87 -7.69 -3.71
CA TYR A 15 9.17 -7.25 -5.07
C TYR A 15 10.19 -6.12 -5.03
N GLU A 16 10.96 -5.98 -6.11
CA GLU A 16 11.95 -4.92 -6.29
C GLU A 16 11.26 -3.66 -6.83
N GLU A 17 10.78 -2.80 -5.94
CA GLU A 17 9.98 -1.61 -6.28
C GLU A 17 10.71 -0.62 -7.21
N SER A 18 12.04 -0.52 -7.10
CA SER A 18 12.86 0.29 -8.00
C SER A 18 12.83 -0.23 -9.45
N LEU A 19 12.90 -1.55 -9.63
CA LEU A 19 12.79 -2.17 -10.95
C LEU A 19 11.40 -1.96 -11.56
N TRP A 20 10.34 -1.93 -10.74
CA TRP A 20 8.98 -1.65 -11.21
C TRP A 20 8.83 -0.17 -11.60
N ALA A 21 9.36 0.75 -10.80
CA ALA A 21 9.36 2.18 -11.11
C ALA A 21 10.16 2.51 -12.40
N ASP A 22 11.10 1.65 -12.77
CA ASP A 22 11.92 1.82 -13.97
C ASP A 22 11.26 1.37 -15.27
N LEU A 23 10.12 0.68 -15.21
CA LEU A 23 9.40 0.20 -16.39
C LEU A 23 8.79 1.36 -17.21
N PRO A 24 8.60 1.19 -18.53
CA PRO A 24 8.20 2.28 -19.42
C PRO A 24 6.88 2.96 -19.02
N GLU A 25 5.87 2.18 -18.63
CA GLU A 25 4.57 2.68 -18.21
C GLU A 25 4.62 3.44 -16.88
N ALA A 26 5.52 3.07 -15.97
CA ALA A 26 5.72 3.79 -14.72
C ALA A 26 6.35 5.17 -14.96
N LYS A 27 7.25 5.28 -15.95
CA LYS A 27 7.94 6.53 -16.30
C LYS A 27 7.15 7.47 -17.20
N SER A 28 6.28 6.92 -18.05
CA SER A 28 5.67 7.69 -19.16
C SER A 28 4.18 7.47 -19.34
N GLY A 29 3.57 6.56 -18.57
CA GLY A 29 2.14 6.29 -18.62
C GLY A 29 1.28 7.48 -18.20
N ALA A 30 0.04 7.51 -18.68
CA ALA A 30 -0.91 8.54 -18.31
C ALA A 30 -1.23 8.44 -16.81
N ILE A 31 -0.94 9.51 -16.06
CA ILE A 31 -1.13 9.56 -14.59
C ILE A 31 -2.56 9.22 -14.18
N GLN A 32 -3.56 9.66 -14.97
CA GLN A 32 -4.97 9.43 -14.68
C GLN A 32 -5.31 7.94 -14.52
N MET A 33 -4.67 7.06 -15.29
CA MET A 33 -4.88 5.61 -15.18
C MET A 33 -4.55 5.10 -13.77
N SER A 34 -3.45 5.57 -13.18
CA SER A 34 -3.04 5.20 -11.82
C SER A 34 -3.95 5.81 -10.76
N LEU A 35 -4.42 7.05 -10.97
CA LEU A 35 -5.36 7.70 -10.04
C LEU A 35 -6.70 6.96 -9.99
N ASP A 36 -7.24 6.57 -11.14
CA ASP A 36 -8.49 5.80 -11.22
C ASP A 36 -8.36 4.43 -10.54
N LEU A 37 -7.21 3.76 -10.74
CA LEU A 37 -6.90 2.49 -10.08
C LEU A 37 -6.82 2.66 -8.55
N LEU A 38 -6.13 3.69 -8.07
CA LEU A 38 -5.97 3.97 -6.65
C LEU A 38 -7.30 4.35 -5.98
N ASP A 39 -8.17 5.13 -6.64
CA ASP A 39 -9.50 5.47 -6.10
C ASP A 39 -10.36 4.20 -5.95
N ALA A 40 -10.45 3.39 -7.00
CA ALA A 40 -11.21 2.14 -6.96
C ALA A 40 -10.64 1.15 -5.92
N LEU A 41 -9.31 1.04 -5.84
CA LEU A 41 -8.63 0.19 -4.86
C LEU A 41 -8.96 0.63 -3.43
N HIS A 42 -8.79 1.91 -3.08
CA HIS A 42 -9.04 2.40 -1.73
C HIS A 42 -10.51 2.29 -1.33
N ARG A 43 -11.46 2.56 -2.24
CA ARG A 43 -12.90 2.35 -1.96
C ARG A 43 -13.19 0.90 -1.59
N ARG A 44 -12.70 -0.04 -2.38
CA ARG A 44 -12.88 -1.48 -2.10
C ARG A 44 -12.15 -1.91 -0.82
N TRP A 45 -10.96 -1.38 -0.59
CA TRP A 45 -10.14 -1.72 0.56
C TRP A 45 -10.77 -1.21 1.86
N MET A 46 -11.29 0.01 1.89
CA MET A 46 -12.01 0.56 3.03
C MET A 46 -13.33 -0.16 3.30
N ALA A 47 -14.09 -0.54 2.27
CA ALA A 47 -15.29 -1.37 2.45
C ALA A 47 -14.95 -2.72 3.12
N PHE A 48 -13.84 -3.34 2.73
CA PHE A 48 -13.32 -4.56 3.35
C PHE A 48 -12.90 -4.33 4.81
N LEU A 49 -12.03 -3.33 5.08
CA LEU A 49 -11.50 -3.08 6.42
C LEU A 49 -12.59 -2.72 7.43
N ARG A 50 -13.59 -1.93 7.02
CA ARG A 50 -14.73 -1.58 7.88
C ARG A 50 -15.66 -2.75 8.20
N ALA A 51 -15.64 -3.80 7.38
CA ALA A 51 -16.46 -4.98 7.58
C ALA A 51 -15.75 -6.08 8.39
N LEU A 52 -14.46 -5.91 8.71
CA LEU A 52 -13.71 -6.90 9.50
C LEU A 52 -14.14 -6.87 10.97
N PRO A 53 -14.32 -8.04 11.61
CA PRO A 53 -14.51 -8.09 13.05
C PRO A 53 -13.21 -7.68 13.75
N GLU A 54 -13.32 -7.03 14.92
CA GLU A 54 -12.17 -6.47 15.65
C GLU A 54 -11.04 -7.49 15.89
N ARG A 55 -11.41 -8.73 16.23
CA ARG A 55 -10.45 -9.83 16.43
C ARG A 55 -9.54 -10.11 15.23
N ASP A 56 -10.00 -9.81 14.01
CA ASP A 56 -9.25 -10.13 12.79
C ASP A 56 -8.12 -9.13 12.54
N PHE A 57 -8.10 -7.96 13.19
CA PHE A 57 -6.97 -7.02 13.08
C PHE A 57 -5.68 -7.56 13.70
N ASN A 58 -5.76 -8.55 14.59
CA ASN A 58 -4.59 -9.25 15.16
C ASN A 58 -4.04 -10.37 14.25
N LYS A 59 -4.74 -10.72 13.17
CA LYS A 59 -4.20 -11.63 12.14
C LYS A 59 -2.99 -10.98 11.48
N ALA A 60 -2.12 -11.80 10.90
CA ALA A 60 -0.83 -11.35 10.41
C ALA A 60 -0.43 -12.05 9.12
N PHE A 61 0.58 -11.51 8.45
CA PHE A 61 1.34 -12.23 7.43
C PHE A 61 2.82 -12.30 7.84
N MET A 62 3.59 -13.15 7.18
CA MET A 62 5.03 -13.26 7.36
C MET A 62 5.76 -12.54 6.22
N HIS A 63 6.38 -11.41 6.52
CA HIS A 63 7.29 -10.72 5.61
C HIS A 63 8.69 -11.37 5.70
N PRO A 64 9.34 -11.71 4.58
CA PRO A 64 10.66 -12.34 4.60
C PRO A 64 11.72 -11.57 5.39
N GLU A 65 11.63 -10.23 5.43
CA GLU A 65 12.62 -9.37 6.09
C GLU A 65 12.14 -8.79 7.42
N TRP A 66 10.84 -8.55 7.57
CA TRP A 66 10.29 -7.88 8.76
C TRP A 66 9.72 -8.88 9.77
N GLY A 67 9.61 -10.16 9.38
CA GLY A 67 8.98 -11.18 10.20
C GLY A 67 7.47 -11.05 10.22
N ARG A 68 6.85 -11.37 11.36
CA ARG A 68 5.39 -11.36 11.52
C ARG A 68 4.87 -9.92 11.55
N VAL A 69 4.00 -9.57 10.61
CA VAL A 69 3.38 -8.25 10.50
C VAL A 69 1.87 -8.36 10.75
N PRO A 70 1.37 -7.88 11.90
CA PRO A 70 -0.05 -7.72 12.19
C PRO A 70 -0.79 -6.81 11.18
N LEU A 71 -2.09 -7.02 11.02
CA LEU A 71 -2.89 -6.21 10.10
C LEU A 71 -3.07 -4.77 10.55
N ASP A 72 -3.20 -4.50 11.84
CA ASP A 72 -3.27 -3.14 12.39
C ASP A 72 -1.98 -2.34 12.11
N GLU A 73 -0.82 -2.95 12.33
CA GLU A 73 0.48 -2.37 11.97
C GLU A 73 0.57 -2.10 10.45
N ALA A 74 0.17 -3.06 9.62
CA ALA A 74 0.15 -2.88 8.18
C ALA A 74 -0.79 -1.74 7.75
N ILE A 75 -1.96 -1.58 8.37
CA ILE A 75 -2.89 -0.46 8.10
C ILE A 75 -2.21 0.87 8.44
N GLY A 76 -1.58 0.96 9.61
CA GLY A 76 -0.82 2.14 10.03
C GLY A 76 0.31 2.49 9.05
N MET A 77 1.08 1.49 8.64
CA MET A 77 2.16 1.62 7.67
C MET A 77 1.63 2.16 6.33
N TYR A 78 0.56 1.60 5.77
CA TYR A 78 0.02 2.09 4.51
C TYR A 78 -0.58 3.51 4.62
N ALA A 79 -1.19 3.85 5.76
CA ALA A 79 -1.66 5.21 6.01
C ALA A 79 -0.50 6.22 6.07
N TRP A 80 0.63 5.85 6.67
CA TRP A 80 1.86 6.64 6.64
C TRP A 80 2.43 6.72 5.22
N HIS A 81 2.56 5.60 4.52
CA HIS A 81 3.13 5.49 3.18
C HIS A 81 2.42 6.41 2.19
N CYS A 82 1.08 6.45 2.19
CA CYS A 82 0.33 7.36 1.33
C CYS A 82 0.63 8.83 1.63
N ARG A 83 0.65 9.24 2.90
CA ARG A 83 0.97 10.62 3.30
C ARG A 83 2.42 10.98 2.97
N HIS A 84 3.33 10.04 3.16
CA HIS A 84 4.75 10.19 2.88
C HIS A 84 5.00 10.50 1.40
N HIS A 85 4.44 9.72 0.48
CA HIS A 85 4.62 9.98 -0.96
C HIS A 85 3.87 11.21 -1.45
N ALA A 86 2.69 11.52 -0.90
CA ALA A 86 2.00 12.78 -1.20
C ALA A 86 2.88 13.99 -0.82
N ALA A 87 3.50 13.96 0.36
CA ALA A 87 4.41 15.02 0.81
C ALA A 87 5.64 15.16 -0.11
N HIS A 88 6.19 14.06 -0.65
CA HIS A 88 7.27 14.15 -1.63
C HIS A 88 6.86 14.92 -2.90
N ILE A 89 5.65 14.68 -3.41
CA ILE A 89 5.11 15.39 -4.57
C ILE A 89 4.92 16.88 -4.26
N GLU A 90 4.30 17.19 -3.12
CA GLU A 90 4.08 18.57 -2.67
C GLU A 90 5.40 19.32 -2.53
N ASN A 91 6.42 18.70 -1.92
CA ASN A 91 7.75 19.29 -1.76
C ASN A 91 8.44 19.54 -3.11
N ALA A 92 8.38 18.59 -4.04
CA ALA A 92 8.94 18.76 -5.38
C ALA A 92 8.27 19.91 -6.14
N LEU A 93 6.94 20.03 -6.05
CA LEU A 93 6.18 21.13 -6.64
C LEU A 93 6.50 22.49 -6.00
N ALA A 94 6.67 22.53 -4.68
CA ALA A 94 7.05 23.74 -3.97
C ALA A 94 8.45 24.21 -4.39
N ALA A 95 9.42 23.29 -4.47
CA ALA A 95 10.78 23.58 -4.89
C ALA A 95 10.85 24.08 -6.36
N ALA A 96 10.03 23.54 -7.26
CA ALA A 96 10.00 23.96 -8.66
C ALA A 96 9.36 25.34 -8.88
N ARG A 97 8.64 25.88 -7.88
CA ARG A 97 7.98 27.19 -7.93
C ARG A 97 8.80 28.31 -7.28
N ALA A 98 9.85 27.97 -6.54
CA ALA A 98 10.78 28.90 -5.91
C ALA A 98 11.87 29.33 -6.90
#